data_AF-A0A5B9VVZ9-F1
#
_entry.id   AF-A0A5B9VVZ9-F1
#
_cell.length_a   1.000
_cell.length_b   1.000
_cell.length_c   1.000
_cell.angle_alpha   90.00
_cell.angle_beta   90.00
_cell.angle_gamma   90.00
#
_symmetry.space_group_name_H-M   'P 1'
#
loop_
_entity.id
_entity.type
_entity.pdbx_description
1 polymer ?
#
loop_
_entity_poly.entity_id
_entity_poly.type
_entity_poly.pdbx_seq_one_letter_code
_entity_poly.pdbx_strand_id
1 'polypeptide(L)'
;MAAAIQHVEMTGVGEGGMDTTGPFETPANVWPERCPTCSFPDIDAVPQPYRLTRKTGRPVEASGAVLGNFLVRERPRAILEAVAPGACTFHPTLEPKGDVPSPWWLAVPVGTVAVSEVIPQVPRCPACGEPKVAHRGVHHRWHGPGETDLDVFKSKGWGSYETVGEEANWYWMNVLKLKSPPKPPPGRWTRVSLNRNLYFSVRLEDLFKRAGVKGLVRVVRQNAAPSDDDRRWVDEQLARLAGLGLLEAVAPAPAPPARPAAPSPFEAYLEAASGKRKGKKAPPDFAKAEEALGRPLPPSYKRFLAEVGPTTFQDVDGEEGFEARVLPPAKLDMQSFRLGAIADFDEEDADSPRVDGLLFASTAHGDAFVFDLAGGAEEPAVLLYNHEGNYFEPYAANFAACIARWAGV
;
A
#
# COMPACT_ATOMS: atom_id res chain seq x y z
N MET A 1 1.14 -21.88 -26.85
CA MET A 1 0.83 -21.94 -25.41
C MET A 1 0.47 -20.54 -24.98
N ALA A 2 -0.64 -20.34 -24.25
CA ALA A 2 -0.95 -19.02 -23.71
C ALA A 2 0.16 -18.60 -22.75
N ALA A 3 0.56 -17.32 -22.78
CA ALA A 3 1.56 -16.80 -21.85
C ALA A 3 1.05 -16.95 -20.41
N ALA A 4 1.94 -17.29 -19.48
CA ALA A 4 1.61 -17.33 -18.07
C ALA A 4 1.17 -15.93 -17.60
N ILE A 5 0.05 -15.86 -16.89
CA ILE A 5 -0.47 -14.61 -16.33
C ILE A 5 0.43 -14.21 -15.17
N GLN A 6 0.85 -12.94 -15.15
CA GLN A 6 1.59 -12.38 -14.02
C GLN A 6 0.65 -11.92 -12.91
N HIS A 7 1.08 -12.04 -11.66
CA HIS A 7 0.29 -11.66 -10.49
C HIS A 7 1.05 -10.72 -9.57
N VAL A 8 0.28 -9.92 -8.88
CA VAL A 8 0.74 -8.95 -7.91
C VAL A 8 -0.07 -9.08 -6.63
N GLU A 9 0.60 -8.83 -5.51
CA GLU A 9 0.00 -8.82 -4.19
C GLU A 9 -0.78 -7.52 -4.01
N MET A 10 -2.01 -7.64 -3.53
CA MET A 10 -2.91 -6.51 -3.34
C MET A 10 -3.14 -6.26 -1.86
N THR A 11 -3.21 -4.99 -1.48
CA THR A 11 -3.57 -4.52 -0.14
C THR A 11 -4.60 -3.39 -0.21
N GLY A 12 -5.23 -3.07 0.91
CA GLY A 12 -6.15 -1.93 1.02
C GLY A 12 -5.40 -0.60 1.12
N VAL A 13 -6.06 0.50 0.76
CA VAL A 13 -5.53 1.86 0.96
C VAL A 13 -5.79 2.32 2.41
N GLY A 14 -4.72 2.61 3.16
CA GLY A 14 -4.75 3.23 4.50
C GLY A 14 -4.62 2.26 5.69
N GLU A 15 -4.44 2.83 6.89
CA GLU A 15 -4.21 2.09 8.13
C GLU A 15 -5.46 1.38 8.67
N GLY A 16 -5.42 0.06 8.54
CA GLY A 16 -6.30 -0.92 9.14
C GLY A 16 -7.59 -1.25 8.37
N GLY A 17 -7.87 -2.56 8.34
CA GLY A 17 -9.06 -3.14 7.74
C GLY A 17 -10.38 -2.67 8.39
N MET A 18 -11.46 -2.71 7.60
CA MET A 18 -12.82 -2.50 8.09
C MET A 18 -13.34 -3.66 8.95
N ASP A 19 -12.62 -4.77 8.98
CA ASP A 19 -12.96 -6.04 9.62
C ASP A 19 -11.98 -6.42 10.73
N THR A 20 -11.19 -5.44 11.19
CA THR A 20 -10.23 -5.58 12.29
C THR A 20 -10.49 -4.57 13.40
N THR A 21 -9.97 -4.86 14.59
CA THR A 21 -10.08 -4.04 15.79
C THR A 21 -8.72 -3.80 16.43
N GLY A 22 -8.59 -2.66 17.11
CA GLY A 22 -7.39 -2.31 17.88
C GLY A 22 -6.17 -1.98 17.01
N PRO A 23 -5.05 -1.64 17.64
CA PRO A 23 -3.82 -1.21 16.95
C PRO A 23 -3.07 -2.36 16.26
N PHE A 24 -3.41 -3.61 16.54
CA PHE A 24 -2.75 -4.81 15.95
C PHE A 24 -3.60 -5.49 14.89
N GLU A 25 -4.62 -4.79 14.38
CA GLU A 25 -5.51 -5.30 13.34
C GLU A 25 -6.10 -6.69 13.70
N THR A 26 -6.49 -6.88 14.96
CA THR A 26 -7.06 -8.15 15.41
C THR A 26 -8.38 -8.39 14.69
N PRO A 27 -8.58 -9.55 14.04
CA PRO A 27 -9.80 -9.83 13.31
C PRO A 27 -11.04 -9.67 14.18
N ALA A 28 -12.02 -8.92 13.70
CA ALA A 28 -13.26 -8.64 14.42
C ALA A 28 -14.22 -9.83 14.42
N ASN A 29 -14.11 -10.66 13.39
CA ASN A 29 -14.96 -11.81 13.16
C ASN A 29 -14.24 -13.07 13.64
N VAL A 30 -14.82 -13.75 14.64
CA VAL A 30 -14.24 -14.95 15.23
C VAL A 30 -14.46 -16.15 14.33
N TRP A 31 -13.38 -16.82 13.94
CA TRP A 31 -13.47 -18.07 13.19
C TRP A 31 -13.74 -19.27 14.10
N PRO A 32 -14.49 -20.28 13.60
CA PRO A 32 -14.62 -21.56 14.28
C PRO A 32 -13.25 -22.20 14.53
N GLU A 33 -13.14 -22.94 15.62
CA GLU A 33 -11.93 -23.69 15.92
C GLU A 33 -11.85 -24.96 15.05
N ARG A 34 -10.76 -25.12 14.30
CA ARG A 34 -10.51 -26.31 13.46
C ARG A 34 -9.76 -27.40 14.20
N CYS A 35 -8.84 -27.03 15.07
CA CYS A 35 -8.01 -27.99 15.82
C CYS A 35 -8.06 -27.71 17.33
N PRO A 36 -8.72 -28.57 18.15
CA PRO A 36 -8.79 -28.40 19.61
C PRO A 36 -7.43 -28.45 20.29
N THR A 37 -6.48 -29.20 19.72
CA THR A 37 -5.14 -29.40 20.30
C THR A 37 -4.30 -28.13 20.27
N CYS A 38 -4.26 -27.42 19.14
CA CYS A 38 -3.43 -26.21 18.99
C CYS A 38 -4.25 -24.93 18.79
N SER A 39 -5.56 -24.99 19.03
CA SER A 39 -6.50 -23.87 18.85
C SER A 39 -6.42 -23.17 17.49
N PHE A 40 -6.05 -23.91 16.44
CA PHE A 40 -5.96 -23.32 15.10
C PHE A 40 -7.37 -23.02 14.57
N PRO A 41 -7.68 -21.78 14.16
CA PRO A 41 -8.97 -21.46 13.60
C PRO A 41 -9.13 -22.06 12.20
N ASP A 42 -10.37 -22.27 11.78
CA ASP A 42 -10.71 -22.60 10.40
C ASP A 42 -10.62 -21.34 9.53
N ILE A 43 -9.41 -21.04 9.04
CA ILE A 43 -9.11 -19.87 8.20
C ILE A 43 -9.70 -19.96 6.79
N ASP A 44 -10.28 -21.10 6.42
CA ASP A 44 -11.01 -21.29 5.16
C ASP A 44 -12.53 -21.06 5.35
N ALA A 45 -13.02 -21.06 6.58
CA ALA A 45 -14.40 -20.71 6.90
C ALA A 45 -14.64 -19.19 6.83
N VAL A 46 -15.85 -18.80 6.44
CA VAL A 46 -16.32 -17.42 6.50
C VAL A 46 -17.23 -17.26 7.72
N PRO A 47 -16.85 -16.49 8.74
CA PRO A 47 -17.71 -16.24 9.89
C PRO A 47 -19.03 -15.60 9.44
N GLN A 48 -20.15 -16.04 10.05
CA GLN A 48 -21.47 -15.50 9.76
C GLN A 48 -22.20 -15.15 11.08
N PRO A 49 -22.83 -13.96 11.16
CA PRO A 49 -22.77 -12.88 10.17
C PRO A 49 -21.38 -12.22 10.14
N TYR A 50 -20.97 -11.73 8.97
CA TYR A 50 -19.70 -11.01 8.83
C TYR A 50 -19.89 -9.52 9.16
N ARG A 51 -19.30 -9.04 10.25
CA ARG A 51 -19.47 -7.67 10.76
C ARG A 51 -18.25 -6.80 10.49
N LEU A 52 -18.50 -5.58 10.05
CA LEU A 52 -17.49 -4.54 9.96
C LEU A 52 -17.32 -3.84 11.31
N THR A 53 -16.19 -3.23 11.58
CA THR A 53 -15.87 -2.53 12.84
C THR A 53 -15.93 -1.01 12.70
N ARG A 54 -15.80 -0.52 11.48
CA ARG A 54 -15.86 0.90 11.13
C ARG A 54 -16.45 1.08 9.74
N LYS A 55 -16.93 2.29 9.49
CA LYS A 55 -17.32 2.75 8.16
C LYS A 55 -16.08 3.32 7.45
N THR A 56 -16.00 3.19 6.12
CA THR A 56 -15.03 3.98 5.35
C THR A 56 -15.50 5.42 5.25
N GLY A 57 -14.66 6.38 5.62
CA GLY A 57 -14.89 7.81 5.35
C GLY A 57 -14.65 8.20 3.87
N ARG A 58 -13.95 7.37 3.11
CA ARG A 58 -13.48 7.65 1.74
C ARG A 58 -14.44 7.13 0.66
N PRO A 59 -14.45 7.74 -0.55
CA PRO A 59 -15.19 7.23 -1.71
C PRO A 59 -14.49 6.01 -2.35
N VAL A 60 -14.20 5.00 -1.53
CA VAL A 60 -13.61 3.72 -1.98
C VAL A 60 -14.71 2.71 -2.27
N GLU A 61 -14.47 1.88 -3.28
CA GLU A 61 -15.37 0.82 -3.70
C GLU A 61 -14.81 -0.58 -3.42
N ALA A 62 -13.51 -0.68 -3.13
CA ALA A 62 -12.84 -1.88 -2.69
C ALA A 62 -11.94 -1.59 -1.48
N SER A 63 -11.67 -2.59 -0.65
CA SER A 63 -10.75 -2.47 0.50
C SER A 63 -10.22 -3.85 0.89
N GLY A 64 -9.05 -3.89 1.54
CA GLY A 64 -8.51 -5.15 2.07
C GLY A 64 -9.39 -5.73 3.19
N ALA A 65 -9.35 -7.06 3.33
CA ALA A 65 -9.95 -7.79 4.44
C ALA A 65 -8.97 -8.87 4.92
N VAL A 66 -9.18 -9.39 6.12
CA VAL A 66 -8.30 -10.39 6.73
C VAL A 66 -8.27 -11.69 5.91
N LEU A 67 -7.17 -12.44 6.06
CA LEU A 67 -6.94 -13.75 5.44
C LEU A 67 -7.05 -13.75 3.90
N GLY A 68 -6.50 -12.71 3.26
CA GLY A 68 -6.41 -12.63 1.80
C GLY A 68 -7.78 -12.51 1.13
N ASN A 69 -8.77 -12.01 1.86
CA ASN A 69 -10.06 -11.63 1.32
C ASN A 69 -10.07 -10.12 1.07
N PHE A 70 -11.14 -9.60 0.48
CA PHE A 70 -11.31 -8.17 0.30
C PHE A 70 -12.79 -7.79 0.34
N LEU A 71 -13.06 -6.54 0.64
CA LEU A 71 -14.41 -5.97 0.66
C LEU A 71 -14.66 -5.22 -0.65
N VAL A 72 -15.84 -5.38 -1.22
CA VAL A 72 -16.28 -4.67 -2.43
C VAL A 72 -17.68 -4.13 -2.27
N ARG A 73 -17.95 -2.99 -2.92
CA ARG A 73 -19.32 -2.53 -3.18
C ARG A 73 -19.95 -3.27 -4.36
N GLU A 74 -21.21 -2.98 -4.62
CA GLU A 74 -21.98 -3.64 -5.67
C GLU A 74 -21.35 -3.53 -7.07
N ARG A 75 -20.78 -2.36 -7.43
CA ARG A 75 -20.19 -2.17 -8.76
C ARG A 75 -18.94 -3.03 -8.98
N PRO A 76 -17.89 -3.00 -8.14
CA PRO A 76 -16.75 -3.90 -8.32
C PRO A 76 -17.13 -5.38 -8.20
N ARG A 77 -18.11 -5.73 -7.37
CA ARG A 77 -18.68 -7.09 -7.34
C ARG A 77 -19.21 -7.49 -8.72
N ALA A 78 -20.09 -6.67 -9.32
CA ALA A 78 -20.66 -6.95 -10.63
C ALA A 78 -19.60 -7.01 -11.74
N ILE A 79 -18.55 -6.17 -11.65
CA ILE A 79 -17.39 -6.25 -12.53
C ILE A 79 -16.71 -7.63 -12.42
N LEU A 80 -16.41 -8.09 -11.20
CA LEU A 80 -15.80 -9.41 -10.97
C LEU A 80 -16.67 -10.55 -11.49
N GLU A 81 -17.98 -10.52 -11.20
CA GLU A 81 -18.94 -11.52 -11.69
C GLU A 81 -18.99 -11.55 -13.24
N ALA A 82 -18.78 -10.41 -13.90
CA ALA A 82 -18.74 -10.32 -15.36
C ALA A 82 -17.42 -10.85 -15.95
N VAL A 83 -16.27 -10.40 -15.42
CA VAL A 83 -14.95 -10.61 -16.06
C VAL A 83 -14.22 -11.87 -15.56
N ALA A 84 -14.52 -12.31 -14.35
CA ALA A 84 -13.93 -13.48 -13.71
C ALA A 84 -15.03 -14.31 -13.00
N PRO A 85 -16.02 -14.85 -13.75
CA PRO A 85 -17.17 -15.51 -13.16
C PRO A 85 -16.75 -16.70 -12.28
N GLY A 86 -17.24 -16.73 -11.05
CA GLY A 86 -16.94 -17.79 -10.08
C GLY A 86 -15.55 -17.69 -9.42
N ALA A 87 -14.75 -16.67 -9.74
CA ALA A 87 -13.43 -16.50 -9.12
C ALA A 87 -13.53 -16.08 -7.64
N CYS A 88 -14.65 -15.45 -7.25
CA CYS A 88 -14.95 -15.10 -5.86
C CYS A 88 -16.35 -15.58 -5.47
N THR A 89 -16.53 -15.93 -4.19
CA THR A 89 -17.83 -15.94 -3.53
C THR A 89 -18.05 -14.62 -2.79
N PHE A 90 -19.30 -14.17 -2.74
CA PHE A 90 -19.66 -12.90 -2.10
C PHE A 90 -20.58 -13.15 -0.91
N HIS A 91 -20.19 -12.63 0.25
CA HIS A 91 -20.95 -12.76 1.49
C HIS A 91 -21.45 -11.39 1.95
N PRO A 92 -22.74 -11.27 2.35
CA PRO A 92 -23.26 -10.02 2.86
C PRO A 92 -22.55 -9.65 4.15
N THR A 93 -22.39 -8.35 4.38
CA THR A 93 -21.78 -7.84 5.61
C THR A 93 -22.77 -6.97 6.39
N LEU A 94 -22.50 -6.80 7.68
CA LEU A 94 -23.28 -5.95 8.58
C LEU A 94 -22.45 -4.74 9.03
N GLU A 95 -23.15 -3.64 9.27
CA GLU A 95 -22.59 -2.43 9.88
C GLU A 95 -22.06 -2.69 11.31
N PRO A 96 -21.17 -1.84 11.86
CA PRO A 96 -20.54 -2.08 13.15
C PRO A 96 -21.47 -2.15 14.36
N LYS A 97 -22.66 -1.56 14.26
CA LYS A 97 -23.66 -1.55 15.33
C LYS A 97 -25.00 -2.04 14.78
N GLY A 98 -25.50 -3.12 15.38
CA GLY A 98 -26.78 -3.73 15.02
C GLY A 98 -26.69 -4.73 13.86
N ASP A 99 -27.85 -5.18 13.40
CA ASP A 99 -27.98 -6.16 12.31
C ASP A 99 -28.39 -5.50 10.99
N VAL A 100 -27.85 -4.31 10.74
CA VAL A 100 -28.13 -3.54 9.53
C VAL A 100 -27.18 -4.02 8.42
N PRO A 101 -27.70 -4.47 7.26
CA PRO A 101 -26.88 -4.79 6.10
C PRO A 101 -26.03 -3.59 5.69
N SER A 102 -24.74 -3.82 5.48
CA SER A 102 -23.84 -2.80 4.96
C SER A 102 -23.85 -2.81 3.43
N PRO A 103 -23.42 -1.72 2.76
CA PRO A 103 -23.28 -1.69 1.30
C PRO A 103 -22.08 -2.50 0.78
N TRP A 104 -21.35 -3.17 1.67
CA TRP A 104 -20.18 -3.97 1.35
C TRP A 104 -20.49 -5.45 1.31
N TRP A 105 -19.82 -6.15 0.41
CA TRP A 105 -19.75 -7.59 0.32
C TRP A 105 -18.33 -8.03 0.64
N LEU A 106 -18.18 -9.09 1.42
CA LEU A 106 -16.91 -9.79 1.55
C LEU A 106 -16.73 -10.66 0.30
N ALA A 107 -15.76 -10.31 -0.53
CA ALA A 107 -15.28 -11.12 -1.63
C ALA A 107 -14.22 -12.11 -1.13
N VAL A 108 -14.52 -13.40 -1.27
CA VAL A 108 -13.64 -14.50 -0.87
C VAL A 108 -13.14 -15.17 -2.14
N PRO A 109 -11.85 -15.05 -2.50
CA PRO A 109 -11.30 -15.76 -3.64
C PRO A 109 -11.49 -17.28 -3.48
N VAL A 110 -12.01 -17.93 -4.52
CA VAL A 110 -12.20 -19.38 -4.57
C VAL A 110 -10.87 -20.08 -4.83
N GLY A 111 -10.03 -19.47 -5.68
CA GLY A 111 -8.70 -19.96 -5.97
C GLY A 111 -7.74 -19.79 -4.80
N THR A 112 -6.97 -20.84 -4.50
CA THR A 112 -5.84 -20.76 -3.56
C THR A 112 -4.57 -21.32 -4.18
N VAL A 113 -3.47 -20.59 -4.04
CA VAL A 113 -2.16 -20.99 -4.61
C VAL A 113 -1.11 -21.08 -3.51
N ALA A 114 -0.30 -22.13 -3.54
CA ALA A 114 0.83 -22.27 -2.63
C ALA A 114 1.99 -21.37 -3.11
N VAL A 115 2.15 -20.21 -2.47
CA VAL A 115 3.16 -19.21 -2.82
C VAL A 115 4.43 -19.30 -1.96
N SER A 116 4.36 -20.12 -0.91
CA SER A 116 5.43 -20.35 0.03
C SER A 116 5.23 -21.69 0.74
N GLU A 117 6.31 -22.20 1.33
CA GLU A 117 6.28 -23.36 2.21
C GLU A 117 6.89 -23.00 3.56
N VAL A 118 6.32 -23.52 4.65
CA VAL A 118 6.89 -23.34 5.99
C VAL A 118 8.06 -24.29 6.18
N ILE A 119 9.22 -23.75 6.57
CA ILE A 119 10.46 -24.52 6.71
C ILE A 119 10.33 -25.66 7.73
N PRO A 120 11.01 -26.81 7.54
CA PRO A 120 10.83 -27.99 8.37
C PRO A 120 11.14 -27.82 9.86
N GLN A 121 11.98 -26.82 10.22
CA GLN A 121 12.42 -26.55 11.58
C GLN A 121 11.32 -25.96 12.47
N VAL A 122 10.26 -25.41 11.87
CA VAL A 122 9.15 -24.82 12.62
C VAL A 122 8.35 -25.93 13.29
N PRO A 123 8.16 -25.89 14.63
CA PRO A 123 7.34 -26.87 15.33
C PRO A 123 5.92 -26.93 14.76
N ARG A 124 5.39 -28.15 14.60
CA ARG A 124 4.05 -28.39 14.05
C ARG A 124 3.16 -29.09 15.07
N CYS A 125 1.87 -28.79 15.01
CA CYS A 125 0.89 -29.44 15.86
C CYS A 125 0.83 -30.94 15.47
N PRO A 126 0.99 -31.87 16.42
CA PRO A 126 0.98 -33.29 16.12
C PRO A 126 -0.39 -33.79 15.62
N ALA A 127 -1.49 -33.08 15.93
CA ALA A 127 -2.84 -33.47 15.54
C ALA A 127 -3.24 -33.01 14.14
N CYS A 128 -2.84 -31.80 13.74
CA CYS A 128 -3.30 -31.19 12.46
C CYS A 128 -2.16 -30.78 11.51
N GLY A 129 -0.90 -30.92 11.92
CA GLY A 129 0.26 -30.55 11.11
C GLY A 129 0.49 -29.05 10.93
N GLU A 130 -0.42 -28.21 11.43
CA GLU A 130 -0.28 -26.75 11.34
C GLU A 130 0.95 -26.26 12.10
N PRO A 131 1.74 -25.35 11.52
CA PRO A 131 2.89 -24.80 12.18
C PRO A 131 2.46 -23.96 13.39
N LYS A 132 3.38 -23.88 14.36
CA LYS A 132 3.21 -23.00 15.51
C LYS A 132 3.14 -21.55 15.04
N VAL A 133 4.15 -21.12 14.30
CA VAL A 133 4.33 -19.74 13.79
C VAL A 133 4.68 -19.77 12.31
N ALA A 134 4.37 -18.70 11.57
CA ALA A 134 4.62 -18.62 10.14
C ALA A 134 4.97 -17.18 9.72
N HIS A 135 6.08 -16.64 10.26
CA HIS A 135 6.51 -15.29 9.90
C HIS A 135 7.10 -15.25 8.48
N ARG A 136 6.67 -14.30 7.65
CA ARG A 136 7.20 -14.09 6.29
C ARG A 136 8.71 -13.78 6.35
N GLY A 137 9.50 -14.30 5.42
CA GLY A 137 10.96 -14.10 5.40
C GLY A 137 11.76 -15.01 6.35
N VAL A 138 11.23 -15.33 7.53
CA VAL A 138 11.95 -16.13 8.54
C VAL A 138 11.55 -17.61 8.51
N HIS A 139 10.24 -17.86 8.50
CA HIS A 139 9.69 -19.22 8.65
C HIS A 139 9.18 -19.78 7.33
N HIS A 140 9.25 -19.01 6.26
CA HIS A 140 8.82 -19.40 4.93
C HIS A 140 9.97 -19.43 3.95
N ARG A 141 10.01 -20.46 3.12
CA ARG A 141 10.66 -20.38 1.82
C ARG A 141 9.65 -19.82 0.82
N TRP A 142 9.96 -18.68 0.25
CA TRP A 142 9.11 -17.99 -0.73
C TRP A 142 9.31 -18.57 -2.13
N HIS A 143 8.23 -18.86 -2.83
CA HIS A 143 8.25 -19.33 -4.23
C HIS A 143 7.62 -18.32 -5.19
N GLY A 144 6.85 -17.37 -4.67
CA GLY A 144 6.04 -16.47 -5.49
C GLY A 144 4.75 -17.12 -5.97
N PRO A 145 3.91 -16.37 -6.69
CA PRO A 145 2.63 -16.85 -7.20
C PRO A 145 2.74 -18.01 -8.21
N GLY A 146 3.92 -18.25 -8.79
CA GLY A 146 4.12 -19.27 -9.82
C GLY A 146 3.33 -18.96 -11.11
N GLU A 147 3.23 -19.95 -12.01
CA GLU A 147 2.35 -19.87 -13.17
C GLU A 147 0.94 -20.33 -12.77
N THR A 148 -0.05 -19.44 -12.91
CA THR A 148 -1.46 -19.76 -12.66
C THR A 148 -2.35 -19.01 -13.66
N ASP A 149 -3.50 -19.59 -14.01
CA ASP A 149 -4.48 -19.02 -14.93
C ASP A 149 -5.56 -18.18 -14.21
N LEU A 150 -5.48 -18.07 -12.89
CA LEU A 150 -6.45 -17.36 -12.05
C LEU A 150 -6.24 -15.85 -12.07
N ASP A 151 -7.29 -15.07 -12.30
CA ASP A 151 -7.21 -13.60 -12.21
C ASP A 151 -7.21 -13.05 -10.79
N VAL A 152 -7.76 -13.80 -9.84
CA VAL A 152 -7.76 -13.46 -8.42
C VAL A 152 -7.65 -14.74 -7.60
N PHE A 153 -6.78 -14.72 -6.60
CA PHE A 153 -6.63 -15.83 -5.66
C PHE A 153 -6.04 -15.33 -4.34
N LYS A 154 -6.09 -16.18 -3.32
CA LYS A 154 -5.33 -15.96 -2.08
C LYS A 154 -4.29 -17.03 -1.85
N SER A 155 -3.23 -16.69 -1.14
CA SER A 155 -2.22 -17.68 -0.75
C SER A 155 -2.84 -18.81 0.07
N LYS A 156 -2.42 -20.05 -0.21
CA LYS A 156 -2.81 -21.23 0.58
C LYS A 156 -2.12 -21.23 1.94
N GLY A 157 -0.83 -20.89 1.94
CA GLY A 157 -0.07 -20.64 3.16
C GLY A 157 -0.62 -19.43 3.91
N TRP A 158 -0.52 -19.45 5.23
CA TRP A 158 -0.88 -18.33 6.10
C TRP A 158 0.39 -17.79 6.76
N GLY A 159 0.35 -16.52 7.14
CA GLY A 159 1.41 -15.87 7.89
C GLY A 159 0.95 -15.36 9.25
N SER A 160 1.90 -15.07 10.13
CA SER A 160 1.68 -14.34 11.38
C SER A 160 2.82 -13.35 11.59
N TYR A 161 2.48 -12.08 11.80
CA TYR A 161 3.47 -11.02 12.05
C TYR A 161 4.09 -11.10 13.44
N GLU A 162 3.48 -11.84 14.38
CA GLU A 162 3.90 -11.86 15.78
C GLU A 162 4.00 -13.27 16.37
N THR A 163 4.61 -13.34 17.56
CA THR A 163 4.91 -14.55 18.32
C THR A 163 3.64 -15.36 18.66
N VAL A 164 3.83 -16.68 18.83
CA VAL A 164 2.76 -17.64 19.10
C VAL A 164 3.03 -18.34 20.43
N GLY A 165 2.03 -18.35 21.32
CA GLY A 165 2.10 -19.09 22.58
C GLY A 165 1.39 -18.41 23.74
N GLU A 166 1.67 -18.92 24.94
CA GLU A 166 1.25 -18.30 26.21
C GLU A 166 1.81 -16.87 26.37
N GLU A 167 2.90 -16.57 25.66
CA GLU A 167 3.62 -15.31 25.75
C GLU A 167 2.98 -14.14 25.03
N ALA A 168 2.20 -14.31 23.95
CA ALA A 168 1.71 -13.16 23.17
C ALA A 168 0.66 -12.34 23.95
N ASN A 169 -0.30 -13.00 24.59
CA ASN A 169 -1.32 -12.33 25.42
C ASN A 169 -0.70 -11.76 26.71
N TRP A 170 0.34 -12.40 27.26
CA TRP A 170 1.12 -11.89 28.39
C TRP A 170 2.00 -10.69 28.01
N TYR A 171 2.65 -10.73 26.84
CA TYR A 171 3.50 -9.70 26.27
C TYR A 171 2.67 -8.44 25.98
N TRP A 172 1.55 -8.58 25.26
CA TRP A 172 0.67 -7.46 24.94
C TRP A 172 0.03 -6.83 26.17
N MET A 173 -0.40 -7.63 27.15
CA MET A 173 -0.97 -7.10 28.40
C MET A 173 0.07 -6.44 29.30
N ASN A 174 1.34 -6.88 29.27
CA ASN A 174 2.47 -6.22 29.96
C ASN A 174 2.91 -4.92 29.28
N VAL A 175 3.04 -4.92 27.96
CA VAL A 175 3.42 -3.73 27.18
C VAL A 175 2.33 -2.65 27.29
N LEU A 176 1.05 -3.05 27.25
CA LEU A 176 -0.09 -2.13 27.33
C LEU A 176 -0.58 -1.84 28.77
N LYS A 177 0.06 -2.43 29.80
CA LYS A 177 -0.29 -2.28 31.23
C LYS A 177 -1.76 -2.57 31.57
N LEU A 178 -2.40 -3.47 30.84
CA LEU A 178 -3.78 -3.89 31.12
C LEU A 178 -3.76 -5.03 32.16
N LYS A 179 -4.69 -4.99 33.12
CA LYS A 179 -4.71 -5.84 34.34
C LYS A 179 -4.44 -7.34 34.08
N SER A 180 -3.75 -7.98 35.03
CA SER A 180 -3.29 -9.38 35.05
C SER A 180 -4.13 -10.35 34.19
N PRO A 181 -3.61 -10.80 33.03
CA PRO A 181 -4.34 -11.74 32.18
C PRO A 181 -4.46 -13.13 32.84
N PRO A 182 -5.55 -13.87 32.59
CA PRO A 182 -5.65 -15.26 33.00
C PRO A 182 -4.54 -16.09 32.33
N LYS A 183 -3.97 -17.05 33.06
CA LYS A 183 -2.99 -17.98 32.50
C LYS A 183 -3.64 -18.73 31.33
N PRO A 184 -2.99 -18.79 30.17
CA PRO A 184 -3.46 -19.61 29.06
C PRO A 184 -3.56 -21.09 29.47
N PRO A 185 -4.48 -21.86 28.87
CA PRO A 185 -4.60 -23.29 29.15
C PRO A 185 -3.35 -24.02 28.68
N PRO A 186 -2.74 -24.90 29.50
CA PRO A 186 -1.53 -25.62 29.13
C PRO A 186 -1.69 -26.36 27.80
N GLY A 187 -0.74 -26.17 26.88
CA GLY A 187 -0.66 -26.91 25.62
C GLY A 187 -1.45 -26.33 24.44
N ARG A 188 -2.13 -25.19 24.59
CA ARG A 188 -2.78 -24.48 23.46
C ARG A 188 -1.84 -23.44 22.83
N TRP A 189 -1.98 -23.21 21.53
CA TRP A 189 -1.18 -22.22 20.80
C TRP A 189 -2.05 -21.04 20.40
N THR A 190 -1.83 -19.88 21.03
CA THR A 190 -2.48 -18.63 20.63
C THR A 190 -1.67 -17.98 19.51
N ARG A 191 -2.28 -17.83 18.33
CA ARG A 191 -1.68 -17.16 17.17
C ARG A 191 -2.30 -15.78 17.03
N VAL A 192 -1.47 -14.76 16.87
CA VAL A 192 -1.89 -13.38 16.70
C VAL A 192 -1.69 -12.98 15.24
N SER A 193 -2.62 -12.17 14.71
CA SER A 193 -2.54 -11.57 13.38
C SER A 193 -2.30 -12.57 12.25
N LEU A 194 -3.15 -13.61 12.19
CA LEU A 194 -3.17 -14.53 11.05
C LEU A 194 -3.53 -13.77 9.78
N ASN A 195 -2.69 -13.90 8.77
CA ASN A 195 -2.91 -13.30 7.46
C ASN A 195 -2.77 -14.33 6.34
N ARG A 196 -3.29 -13.96 5.17
CA ARG A 196 -2.95 -14.56 3.89
C ARG A 196 -2.82 -13.41 2.90
N ASN A 197 -1.95 -13.58 1.93
CA ASN A 197 -1.77 -12.62 0.86
C ASN A 197 -2.90 -12.77 -0.17
N LEU A 198 -3.43 -11.64 -0.64
CA LEU A 198 -4.35 -11.54 -1.77
C LEU A 198 -3.54 -11.25 -3.03
N TYR A 199 -3.85 -11.94 -4.12
CA TYR A 199 -3.20 -11.75 -5.41
C TYR A 199 -4.22 -11.45 -6.50
N PHE A 200 -3.93 -10.44 -7.30
CA PHE A 200 -4.62 -10.15 -8.55
C PHE A 200 -3.67 -10.40 -9.71
N SER A 201 -4.20 -10.84 -10.85
CA SER A 201 -3.45 -10.76 -12.10
C SER A 201 -3.20 -9.29 -12.44
N VAL A 202 -2.09 -9.04 -13.14
CA VAL A 202 -1.73 -7.69 -13.60
C VAL A 202 -2.83 -7.11 -14.52
N ARG A 203 -3.48 -7.95 -15.33
CA ARG A 203 -4.59 -7.54 -16.18
C ARG A 203 -5.87 -7.20 -15.40
N LEU A 204 -6.19 -7.93 -14.32
CA LEU A 204 -7.34 -7.60 -13.47
C LEU A 204 -7.10 -6.29 -12.70
N GLU A 205 -5.88 -6.08 -12.19
CA GLU A 205 -5.48 -4.82 -11.57
C GLU A 205 -5.62 -3.64 -12.54
N ASP A 206 -5.09 -3.77 -13.77
CA ASP A 206 -5.20 -2.72 -14.80
C ASP A 206 -6.65 -2.45 -15.19
N LEU A 207 -7.45 -3.51 -15.35
CA LEU A 207 -8.89 -3.38 -15.61
C LEU A 207 -9.59 -2.59 -14.50
N PHE A 208 -9.33 -2.91 -13.23
CA PHE A 208 -9.92 -2.19 -12.09
C PHE A 208 -9.54 -0.71 -12.11
N LYS A 209 -8.25 -0.40 -12.36
CA LYS A 209 -7.76 0.97 -12.48
C LYS A 209 -8.45 1.72 -13.62
N ARG A 210 -8.52 1.13 -14.81
CA ARG A 210 -9.15 1.75 -15.99
C ARG A 210 -10.67 1.84 -15.91
N ALA A 211 -11.30 0.97 -15.13
CA ALA A 211 -12.72 1.04 -14.78
C ALA A 211 -13.03 2.03 -13.65
N GLY A 212 -12.02 2.71 -13.09
CA GLY A 212 -12.17 3.69 -12.01
C GLY A 212 -12.44 3.10 -10.63
N VAL A 213 -12.19 1.80 -10.42
CA VAL A 213 -12.41 1.16 -9.12
C VAL A 213 -11.32 1.61 -8.13
N LYS A 214 -11.73 2.18 -7.00
CA LYS A 214 -10.84 2.75 -5.98
C LYS A 214 -10.74 1.88 -4.73
N GLY A 215 -9.55 1.80 -4.14
CA GLY A 215 -9.32 1.39 -2.74
C GLY A 215 -8.53 0.10 -2.51
N LEU A 216 -8.20 -0.65 -3.56
CA LEU A 216 -7.14 -1.67 -3.53
C LEU A 216 -5.92 -1.16 -4.29
N VAL A 217 -4.73 -1.41 -3.73
CA VAL A 217 -3.45 -1.05 -4.31
C VAL A 217 -2.48 -2.21 -4.29
N ARG A 218 -1.52 -2.19 -5.20
CA ARG A 218 -0.43 -3.15 -5.24
C ARG A 218 0.50 -2.94 -4.03
N VAL A 219 0.96 -4.02 -3.41
CA VAL A 219 2.03 -3.93 -2.40
C VAL A 219 3.31 -3.37 -3.04
N VAL A 220 3.94 -2.42 -2.36
CA VAL A 220 5.14 -1.70 -2.82
C VAL A 220 6.24 -2.69 -3.23
N ARG A 221 7.07 -2.30 -4.21
CA ARG A 221 8.23 -3.06 -4.76
C ARG A 221 7.91 -4.14 -5.81
N GLN A 222 6.66 -4.31 -6.24
CA GLN A 222 6.32 -5.23 -7.33
C GLN A 222 6.25 -4.49 -8.69
N ASN A 223 7.21 -4.77 -9.58
CA ASN A 223 7.38 -4.08 -10.87
C ASN A 223 6.72 -4.79 -12.07
N ALA A 224 5.69 -5.62 -11.84
CA ALA A 224 5.01 -6.33 -12.93
C ALA A 224 4.22 -5.36 -13.83
N ALA A 225 4.38 -5.49 -15.14
CA ALA A 225 3.73 -4.63 -16.14
C ALA A 225 2.82 -5.47 -17.06
N PRO A 226 1.65 -4.94 -17.50
CA PRO A 226 0.78 -5.68 -18.40
C PRO A 226 1.47 -5.96 -19.74
N SER A 227 1.42 -7.21 -20.17
CA SER A 227 1.83 -7.63 -21.52
C SER A 227 0.86 -7.11 -22.59
N ASP A 228 1.21 -7.28 -23.87
CA ASP A 228 0.30 -6.93 -24.97
C ASP A 228 -0.98 -7.78 -24.96
N ASP A 229 -0.88 -9.04 -24.53
CA ASP A 229 -2.02 -9.95 -24.39
C ASP A 229 -2.94 -9.49 -23.25
N ASP A 230 -2.36 -9.07 -22.13
CA ASP A 230 -3.10 -8.48 -21.01
C ASP A 230 -3.85 -7.23 -21.44
N ARG A 231 -3.19 -6.32 -22.17
CA ARG A 231 -3.82 -5.06 -22.64
C ARG A 231 -5.01 -5.33 -23.56
N ARG A 232 -4.88 -6.28 -24.51
CA ARG A 232 -6.00 -6.66 -25.39
C ARG A 232 -7.16 -7.25 -24.58
N TRP A 233 -6.87 -8.11 -23.62
CA TRP A 233 -7.89 -8.66 -22.73
C TRP A 233 -8.60 -7.55 -21.94
N VAL A 234 -7.85 -6.57 -21.40
CA VAL A 234 -8.43 -5.44 -20.67
C VAL A 234 -9.33 -4.60 -21.57
N ASP A 235 -8.90 -4.29 -22.79
CA ASP A 235 -9.70 -3.51 -23.75
C ASP A 235 -11.02 -4.22 -24.09
N GLU A 236 -10.97 -5.54 -24.32
CA GLU A 236 -12.15 -6.37 -24.55
C GLU A 236 -13.11 -6.36 -23.34
N GLN A 237 -12.57 -6.51 -22.12
CA GLN A 237 -13.40 -6.47 -20.92
C GLN A 237 -13.98 -5.07 -20.66
N LEU A 238 -13.23 -3.99 -20.90
CA LEU A 238 -13.76 -2.63 -20.77
C LEU A 238 -14.92 -2.38 -21.73
N ALA A 239 -14.81 -2.81 -23.00
CA ALA A 239 -15.91 -2.70 -23.96
C ALA A 239 -17.15 -3.48 -23.49
N ARG A 240 -16.96 -4.68 -22.94
CA ARG A 240 -18.03 -5.49 -22.36
C ARG A 240 -18.67 -4.81 -21.14
N LEU A 241 -17.87 -4.29 -20.22
CA LEU A 241 -18.36 -3.58 -19.02
C LEU A 241 -19.11 -2.29 -19.39
N ALA A 242 -18.68 -1.59 -20.45
CA ALA A 242 -19.39 -0.44 -20.99
C ALA A 242 -20.80 -0.83 -21.47
N GLY A 243 -20.91 -1.94 -22.22
CA GLY A 243 -22.19 -2.48 -22.66
C GLY A 243 -23.12 -2.91 -21.51
N LEU A 244 -22.55 -3.22 -20.34
CA LEU A 244 -23.29 -3.54 -19.12
C LEU A 244 -23.59 -2.32 -18.23
N GLY A 245 -23.09 -1.14 -18.58
CA GLY A 245 -23.23 0.07 -17.76
C GLY A 245 -22.46 0.01 -16.43
N LEU A 246 -21.40 -0.80 -16.35
CA LEU A 246 -20.60 -1.00 -15.14
C LEU A 246 -19.35 -0.12 -15.06
N LEU A 247 -19.01 0.57 -16.16
CA LEU A 247 -18.01 1.61 -16.12
C LEU A 247 -18.59 2.83 -15.42
N GLU A 248 -17.79 3.47 -14.58
CA GLU A 248 -18.13 4.79 -14.09
C GLU A 248 -18.34 5.66 -15.32
N ALA A 249 -19.43 6.45 -15.34
CA ALA A 249 -19.54 7.51 -16.31
C ALA A 249 -18.38 8.45 -16.01
N VAL A 250 -17.24 8.22 -16.65
CA VAL A 250 -16.16 9.17 -16.71
C VAL A 250 -16.83 10.36 -17.36
N ALA A 251 -17.28 11.33 -16.54
CA ALA A 251 -17.61 12.64 -17.05
C ALA A 251 -16.42 12.97 -17.93
N PRO A 252 -16.61 13.15 -19.25
CA PRO A 252 -15.48 13.31 -20.14
C PRO A 252 -14.65 14.41 -19.52
N ALA A 253 -13.42 14.09 -19.10
CA ALA A 253 -12.47 15.11 -18.75
C ALA A 253 -12.53 16.04 -19.95
N PRO A 254 -12.90 17.32 -19.77
CA PRO A 254 -13.20 18.20 -20.88
C PRO A 254 -12.06 18.06 -21.87
N ALA A 255 -12.39 17.59 -23.08
CA ALA A 255 -11.39 17.32 -24.09
C ALA A 255 -10.50 18.55 -24.14
N PRO A 256 -9.19 18.43 -23.86
CA PRO A 256 -8.34 19.59 -23.87
C PRO A 256 -8.51 20.19 -25.27
N PRO A 257 -8.95 21.45 -25.37
CA PRO A 257 -9.05 22.08 -26.68
C PRO A 257 -7.68 21.92 -27.33
N ALA A 258 -7.64 21.54 -28.61
CA ALA A 258 -6.41 21.45 -29.37
C ALA A 258 -5.68 22.80 -29.22
N ARG A 259 -4.69 22.81 -28.33
CA ARG A 259 -3.94 23.99 -27.92
C ARG A 259 -2.48 23.75 -28.26
N PRO A 260 -1.75 24.83 -28.61
CA PRO A 260 -0.31 24.76 -28.77
C PRO A 260 0.31 24.14 -27.51
N ALA A 261 1.44 23.43 -27.67
CA ALA A 261 2.11 22.60 -26.67
C ALA A 261 1.79 23.01 -25.23
N ALA A 262 1.03 22.16 -24.53
CA ALA A 262 0.57 22.46 -23.19
C ALA A 262 1.78 22.67 -22.26
N PRO A 263 1.74 23.66 -21.36
CA PRO A 263 2.74 23.81 -20.31
C PRO A 263 2.87 22.49 -19.55
N SER A 264 4.10 22.13 -19.15
CA SER A 264 4.30 20.92 -18.35
C SER A 264 3.45 20.99 -17.07
N PRO A 265 3.05 19.86 -16.47
CA PRO A 265 2.24 19.86 -15.25
C PRO A 265 2.81 20.74 -14.13
N PHE A 266 4.14 20.80 -14.03
CA PHE A 266 4.84 21.68 -13.09
C PHE A 266 4.67 23.18 -13.44
N GLU A 267 4.75 23.55 -14.72
CA GLU A 267 4.49 24.94 -15.16
C GLU A 267 3.05 25.35 -14.87
N ALA A 268 2.08 24.47 -15.16
CA ALA A 268 0.67 24.73 -14.87
C ALA A 268 0.42 24.93 -13.37
N TYR A 269 1.11 24.15 -12.52
CA TYR A 269 1.06 24.34 -11.07
C TYR A 269 1.65 25.69 -10.65
N LEU A 270 2.84 26.05 -11.14
CA LEU A 270 3.50 27.30 -10.79
C LEU A 270 2.64 28.51 -11.16
N GLU A 271 2.02 28.51 -12.35
CA GLU A 271 1.09 29.57 -12.78
C GLU A 271 -0.12 29.66 -11.84
N ALA A 272 -0.76 28.53 -11.53
CA ALA A 272 -1.93 28.48 -10.66
C ALA A 272 -1.62 28.89 -9.20
N ALA A 273 -0.45 28.51 -8.69
CA ALA A 273 -0.04 28.75 -7.31
C ALA A 273 0.51 30.17 -7.10
N SER A 274 1.31 30.68 -8.06
CA SER A 274 1.88 32.04 -7.98
C SER A 274 0.81 33.13 -8.01
N GLY A 275 -0.27 32.94 -8.76
CA GLY A 275 -1.41 33.87 -8.82
C GLY A 275 -2.17 34.05 -7.50
N LYS A 276 -2.06 33.08 -6.57
CA LYS A 276 -2.73 33.13 -5.26
C LYS A 276 -1.93 33.88 -4.19
N ARG A 277 -0.67 34.24 -4.46
CA ARG A 277 0.23 34.83 -3.47
C ARG A 277 0.06 36.35 -3.37
N LYS A 278 -0.56 36.83 -2.29
CA LYS A 278 -0.65 38.28 -1.99
C LYS A 278 0.70 38.80 -1.50
N GLY A 279 1.45 39.42 -2.41
CA GLY A 279 2.69 40.16 -2.12
C GLY A 279 3.96 39.45 -2.56
N LYS A 280 4.85 40.18 -3.27
CA LYS A 280 6.19 39.72 -3.63
C LYS A 280 7.05 39.64 -2.37
N LYS A 281 7.20 38.45 -1.79
CA LYS A 281 8.31 38.21 -0.85
C LYS A 281 9.61 38.18 -1.65
N ALA A 282 10.69 38.70 -1.06
CA ALA A 282 12.01 38.56 -1.64
C ALA A 282 12.32 37.07 -1.87
N PRO A 283 13.01 36.73 -2.98
CA PRO A 283 13.42 35.36 -3.23
C PRO A 283 14.29 34.85 -2.07
N PRO A 284 14.22 33.56 -1.73
CA PRO A 284 15.09 32.98 -0.71
C PRO A 284 16.57 33.17 -1.10
N ASP A 285 17.43 33.33 -0.09
CA ASP A 285 18.87 33.27 -0.29
C ASP A 285 19.30 31.81 -0.47
N PHE A 286 19.60 31.44 -1.71
CA PHE A 286 20.11 30.12 -2.07
C PHE A 286 21.63 30.03 -1.93
N ALA A 287 22.36 31.14 -2.00
CA ALA A 287 23.82 31.15 -2.12
C ALA A 287 24.47 30.50 -0.89
N LYS A 288 23.99 30.83 0.31
CA LYS A 288 24.47 30.22 1.55
C LYS A 288 24.26 28.71 1.59
N ALA A 289 23.12 28.22 1.07
CA ALA A 289 22.83 26.80 1.05
C ALA A 289 23.68 26.06 0.00
N GLU A 290 23.87 26.65 -1.18
CA GLU A 290 24.72 26.11 -2.24
C GLU A 290 26.20 26.10 -1.86
N GLU A 291 26.68 27.13 -1.16
CA GLU A 291 28.03 27.19 -0.60
C GLU A 291 28.26 26.08 0.44
N ALA A 292 27.34 25.92 1.39
CA ALA A 292 27.43 24.87 2.39
C ALA A 292 27.31 23.45 1.78
N LEU A 293 26.53 23.30 0.71
CA LEU A 293 26.37 22.05 -0.02
C LEU A 293 27.56 21.74 -0.94
N GLY A 294 28.35 22.75 -1.33
CA GLY A 294 29.44 22.64 -2.30
C GLY A 294 28.97 22.41 -3.74
N ARG A 295 27.68 22.61 -4.05
CA ARG A 295 27.10 22.48 -5.40
C ARG A 295 25.78 23.26 -5.52
N PRO A 296 25.34 23.58 -6.76
CA PRO A 296 24.05 24.22 -6.98
C PRO A 296 22.87 23.35 -6.54
N LEU A 297 21.82 24.00 -6.04
CA LEU A 297 20.52 23.37 -5.76
C LEU A 297 19.75 23.15 -7.07
N PRO A 298 18.81 22.18 -7.12
CA PRO A 298 18.05 21.89 -8.33
C PRO A 298 17.33 23.14 -8.88
N PRO A 299 17.44 23.44 -10.19
CA PRO A 299 16.79 24.61 -10.78
C PRO A 299 15.29 24.68 -10.51
N SER A 300 14.58 23.57 -10.66
CA SER A 300 13.13 23.46 -10.41
C SER A 300 12.75 23.76 -8.96
N TYR A 301 13.55 23.32 -7.98
CA TYR A 301 13.37 23.65 -6.56
C TYR A 301 13.56 25.14 -6.28
N LYS A 302 14.64 25.75 -6.81
CA LYS A 302 14.89 27.19 -6.68
C LYS A 302 13.76 28.01 -7.24
N ARG A 303 13.27 27.63 -8.43
CA ARG A 303 12.16 28.30 -9.10
C ARG A 303 10.86 28.19 -8.31
N PHE A 304 10.50 27.00 -7.84
CA PHE A 304 9.33 26.78 -7.01
C PHE A 304 9.34 27.66 -5.76
N LEU A 305 10.46 27.74 -5.06
CA LEU A 305 10.54 28.56 -3.85
C LEU A 305 10.54 30.07 -4.14
N ALA A 306 11.08 30.50 -5.28
CA ALA A 306 11.01 31.89 -5.70
C ALA A 306 9.56 32.30 -6.02
N GLU A 307 8.83 31.47 -6.76
CA GLU A 307 7.48 31.78 -7.23
C GLU A 307 6.39 31.49 -6.17
N VAL A 308 6.39 30.27 -5.63
CA VAL A 308 5.37 29.78 -4.69
C VAL A 308 5.83 29.94 -3.24
N GLY A 309 7.07 29.58 -2.95
CA GLY A 309 7.64 29.57 -1.59
C GLY A 309 7.35 28.28 -0.82
N PRO A 310 7.82 28.19 0.44
CA PRO A 310 7.63 27.00 1.27
C PRO A 310 6.13 26.69 1.42
N THR A 311 5.75 25.48 1.04
CA THR A 311 4.35 25.03 0.95
C THR A 311 4.21 23.67 1.60
N THR A 312 3.06 23.44 2.25
CA THR A 312 2.66 22.12 2.72
C THR A 312 1.63 21.56 1.76
N PHE A 313 1.88 20.35 1.26
CA PHE A 313 0.94 19.55 0.50
C PHE A 313 0.22 18.62 1.47
N GLN A 314 -1.08 18.48 1.26
CA GLN A 314 -1.99 17.65 2.04
C GLN A 314 -2.38 16.45 1.19
N ASP A 315 -2.70 15.34 1.85
CA ASP A 315 -3.19 14.12 1.21
C ASP A 315 -2.27 13.64 0.06
N VAL A 316 -0.95 13.70 0.30
CA VAL A 316 0.05 13.27 -0.68
C VAL A 316 -0.23 11.82 -1.09
N ASP A 317 -0.17 11.54 -2.40
CA ASP A 317 -0.53 10.23 -2.98
C ASP A 317 -1.98 9.76 -2.71
N GLY A 318 -2.87 10.69 -2.31
CA GLY A 318 -4.24 10.38 -1.93
C GLY A 318 -4.35 9.74 -0.54
N GLU A 319 -3.28 9.76 0.25
CA GLU A 319 -3.24 9.25 1.61
C GLU A 319 -3.67 10.36 2.59
N GLU A 320 -4.91 10.27 3.08
CA GLU A 320 -5.48 11.27 4.00
C GLU A 320 -4.57 11.50 5.21
N GLY A 321 -4.22 12.77 5.45
CA GLY A 321 -3.34 13.16 6.55
C GLY A 321 -1.84 13.00 6.25
N PHE A 322 -1.46 12.47 5.09
CA PHE A 322 -0.07 12.45 4.69
C PHE A 322 0.38 13.82 4.19
N GLU A 323 1.00 14.58 5.10
CA GLU A 323 1.49 15.93 4.83
C GLU A 323 2.95 15.94 4.40
N ALA A 324 3.26 16.57 3.26
CA ALA A 324 4.64 16.86 2.84
C ALA A 324 4.90 18.36 2.83
N ARG A 325 5.89 18.81 3.60
CA ARG A 325 6.24 20.23 3.72
C ARG A 325 7.57 20.52 3.03
N VAL A 326 7.52 21.30 1.94
CA VAL A 326 8.72 21.82 1.27
C VAL A 326 9.46 22.79 2.19
N LEU A 327 10.72 22.49 2.46
CA LEU A 327 11.59 23.27 3.34
C LEU A 327 12.19 24.46 2.58
N PRO A 328 12.45 25.60 3.25
CA PRO A 328 13.28 26.66 2.69
C PRO A 328 14.77 26.29 2.73
N PRO A 329 15.66 26.97 1.97
CA PRO A 329 17.09 26.63 1.89
C PRO A 329 17.80 26.61 3.24
N ALA A 330 17.44 27.53 4.14
CA ALA A 330 17.99 27.61 5.50
C ALA A 330 17.58 26.44 6.43
N LYS A 331 16.67 25.57 6.00
CA LYS A 331 16.17 24.41 6.75
C LYS A 331 16.48 23.08 6.06
N LEU A 332 17.23 23.09 4.97
CA LEU A 332 17.69 21.84 4.35
C LEU A 332 18.58 21.10 5.34
N ASP A 333 18.33 19.80 5.52
CA ASP A 333 19.20 18.95 6.32
C ASP A 333 20.32 18.42 5.44
N MET A 334 21.53 18.92 5.69
CA MET A 334 22.74 18.60 4.93
C MET A 334 23.55 17.47 5.57
N GLN A 335 23.08 16.84 6.65
CA GLN A 335 23.85 15.88 7.43
C GLN A 335 23.15 14.53 7.56
N SER A 336 21.88 14.50 7.98
CA SER A 336 21.23 13.27 8.45
C SER A 336 21.04 12.19 7.38
N PHE A 337 21.01 12.58 6.09
CA PHE A 337 20.75 11.69 4.96
C PHE A 337 21.93 11.58 3.99
N ARG A 338 23.09 12.14 4.33
CA ARG A 338 24.29 12.04 3.50
C ARG A 338 24.83 10.61 3.48
N LEU A 339 25.66 10.32 2.48
CA LEU A 339 26.32 9.03 2.36
C LEU A 339 27.02 8.61 3.68
N GLY A 340 26.59 7.49 4.25
CA GLY A 340 27.14 6.93 5.49
C GLY A 340 26.63 7.55 6.79
N ALA A 341 25.65 8.47 6.73
CA ALA A 341 25.05 9.06 7.93
C ALA A 341 24.05 8.12 8.63
N ILE A 342 23.39 7.25 7.86
CA ILE A 342 22.49 6.22 8.39
C ILE A 342 23.33 4.97 8.64
N ALA A 343 23.62 4.70 9.91
CA ALA A 343 24.57 3.68 10.36
C ALA A 343 24.05 2.23 10.21
N ASP A 344 22.73 2.06 10.11
CA ASP A 344 22.05 0.76 10.20
C ASP A 344 21.25 0.43 8.93
N PHE A 345 21.84 0.62 7.75
CA PHE A 345 21.33 -0.12 6.59
C PHE A 345 21.62 -1.59 6.85
N ASP A 346 20.58 -2.40 7.04
CA ASP A 346 20.68 -3.83 7.31
C ASP A 346 21.68 -4.44 6.33
N GLU A 347 22.80 -4.99 6.84
CA GLU A 347 23.89 -5.53 6.00
C GLU A 347 23.42 -6.69 5.09
N GLU A 348 22.21 -7.21 5.32
CA GLU A 348 21.56 -8.22 4.50
C GLU A 348 21.03 -7.68 3.15
N ASP A 349 20.91 -6.35 2.97
CA ASP A 349 20.43 -5.72 1.74
C ASP A 349 21.60 -5.05 0.98
N ALA A 350 22.57 -5.86 0.55
CA ALA A 350 23.77 -5.43 -0.18
C ALA A 350 23.48 -4.66 -1.49
N ASP A 351 22.22 -4.70 -1.96
CA ASP A 351 21.73 -3.99 -3.14
C ASP A 351 21.04 -2.65 -2.81
N SER A 352 20.91 -2.27 -1.53
CA SER A 352 20.39 -0.95 -1.17
C SER A 352 21.37 0.13 -1.67
N PRO A 353 20.94 1.00 -2.60
CA PRO A 353 21.82 1.99 -3.19
C PRO A 353 22.36 2.89 -2.10
N ARG A 354 23.67 3.12 -2.13
CA ARG A 354 24.33 4.13 -1.31
C ARG A 354 23.80 5.50 -1.70
N VAL A 355 22.78 5.97 -0.99
CA VAL A 355 22.12 7.26 -1.23
C VAL A 355 22.96 8.39 -0.63
N ASP A 356 23.15 9.45 -1.41
CA ASP A 356 23.67 10.72 -0.92
C ASP A 356 22.54 11.75 -0.88
N GLY A 357 21.74 11.71 0.18
CA GLY A 357 20.46 12.40 0.29
C GLY A 357 20.56 13.82 0.83
N LEU A 358 19.87 14.77 0.19
CA LEU A 358 19.62 16.11 0.72
C LEU A 358 18.14 16.31 1.01
N LEU A 359 17.76 16.42 2.29
CA LEU A 359 16.36 16.62 2.70
C LEU A 359 15.82 17.96 2.20
N PHE A 360 14.78 17.92 1.38
CA PHE A 360 14.09 19.13 0.93
C PHE A 360 12.62 19.20 1.38
N ALA A 361 12.04 18.08 1.84
CA ALA A 361 10.69 18.07 2.40
C ALA A 361 10.57 17.11 3.57
N SER A 362 9.90 17.57 4.63
CA SER A 362 9.63 16.78 5.85
C SER A 362 8.16 16.38 5.90
N THR A 363 7.87 15.23 6.50
CA THR A 363 6.51 14.80 6.81
C THR A 363 6.24 14.85 8.32
N ALA A 364 4.98 14.71 8.73
CA ALA A 364 4.60 14.74 10.15
C ALA A 364 5.02 13.47 10.93
N HIS A 365 5.24 12.36 10.23
CA HIS A 365 5.42 11.04 10.84
C HIS A 365 6.87 10.56 10.89
N GLY A 366 7.83 11.33 10.36
CA GLY A 366 9.25 10.98 10.37
C GLY A 366 9.80 10.62 8.99
N ASP A 367 8.93 10.30 8.03
CA ASP A 367 9.32 10.15 6.63
C ASP A 367 9.82 11.47 6.03
N ALA A 368 10.64 11.35 5.00
CA ALA A 368 11.36 12.48 4.43
C ALA A 368 11.53 12.35 2.92
N PHE A 369 11.50 13.47 2.21
CA PHE A 369 11.83 13.51 0.79
C PHE A 369 13.19 14.15 0.58
N VAL A 370 14.05 13.42 -0.11
CA VAL A 370 15.45 13.80 -0.33
C VAL A 370 15.77 13.88 -1.82
N PHE A 371 16.70 14.75 -2.19
CA PHE A 371 17.37 14.70 -3.49
C PHE A 371 18.48 13.66 -3.45
N ASP A 372 18.53 12.77 -4.44
CA ASP A 372 19.66 11.87 -4.64
C ASP A 372 20.81 12.58 -5.36
N LEU A 373 21.83 12.96 -4.61
CA LEU A 373 22.97 13.71 -5.11
C LEU A 373 24.06 12.81 -5.72
N ALA A 374 23.97 11.49 -5.57
CA ALA A 374 25.03 10.54 -5.94
C ALA A 374 25.37 10.59 -7.44
N GLY A 375 24.37 10.81 -8.30
CA GLY A 375 24.55 10.86 -9.75
C GLY A 375 25.09 12.18 -10.31
N GLY A 376 25.24 13.23 -9.49
CA GLY A 376 25.73 14.53 -9.96
C GLY A 376 24.80 15.27 -10.94
N ALA A 377 23.58 14.78 -11.17
CA ALA A 377 22.61 15.40 -12.07
C ALA A 377 22.22 16.81 -11.60
N GLU A 378 21.94 17.70 -12.56
CA GLU A 378 21.45 19.05 -12.29
C GLU A 378 20.03 19.04 -11.68
N GLU A 379 19.19 18.14 -12.20
CA GLU A 379 17.88 17.79 -11.65
C GLU A 379 17.95 16.36 -11.06
N PRO A 380 18.40 16.22 -9.81
CA PRO A 380 18.52 14.92 -9.15
C PRO A 380 17.15 14.27 -8.95
N ALA A 381 17.14 12.94 -8.94
CA ALA A 381 15.96 12.17 -8.59
C ALA A 381 15.53 12.46 -7.14
N VAL A 382 14.23 12.29 -6.88
CA VAL A 382 13.65 12.40 -5.54
C VAL A 382 13.43 11.00 -5.00
N LEU A 383 13.91 10.78 -3.78
CA LEU A 383 13.68 9.56 -3.00
C LEU A 383 12.80 9.87 -1.79
N LEU A 384 11.98 8.91 -1.40
CA LEU A 384 11.26 8.88 -0.13
C LEU A 384 12.08 8.05 0.86
N TYR A 385 12.49 8.66 1.96
CA TYR A 385 13.02 7.97 3.12
C TYR A 385 11.86 7.49 3.98
N ASN A 386 11.76 6.16 4.13
CA ASN A 386 10.85 5.51 5.06
C ASN A 386 11.55 5.34 6.40
N HIS A 387 11.08 6.04 7.43
CA HIS A 387 11.72 6.03 8.74
C HIS A 387 11.49 4.75 9.54
N GLU A 388 10.41 4.02 9.27
CA GLU A 388 10.09 2.76 9.96
C GLU A 388 11.00 1.63 9.49
N GLY A 389 11.24 1.56 8.18
CA GLY A 389 12.12 0.57 7.58
C GLY A 389 13.57 1.01 7.46
N ASN A 390 13.88 2.27 7.75
CA ASN A 390 15.22 2.86 7.60
C ASN A 390 15.81 2.70 6.18
N TYR A 391 15.02 2.94 5.14
CA TYR A 391 15.47 2.80 3.75
C TYR A 391 14.91 3.87 2.80
N PHE A 392 15.50 3.98 1.61
CA PHE A 392 15.08 4.91 0.58
C PHE A 392 14.32 4.22 -0.56
N GLU A 393 13.25 4.85 -1.05
CA GLU A 393 12.47 4.42 -2.20
C GLU A 393 12.56 5.45 -3.34
N PRO A 394 12.75 5.02 -4.60
CA PRO A 394 12.56 5.90 -5.75
C PRO A 394 11.15 6.49 -5.77
N TYR A 395 11.04 7.81 -5.74
CA TYR A 395 9.75 8.49 -5.64
C TYR A 395 9.36 9.27 -6.90
N ALA A 396 10.28 10.09 -7.43
CA ALA A 396 10.07 10.84 -8.66
C ALA A 396 11.37 11.09 -9.41
N ALA A 397 11.29 11.30 -10.73
CA ALA A 397 12.47 11.51 -11.58
C ALA A 397 13.22 12.82 -11.25
N ASN A 398 12.54 13.82 -10.70
CA ASN A 398 13.10 15.08 -10.20
C ASN A 398 12.07 15.83 -9.34
N PHE A 399 12.47 17.00 -8.82
CA PHE A 399 11.60 17.83 -7.99
C PHE A 399 10.32 18.30 -8.71
N ALA A 400 10.41 18.68 -9.99
CA ALA A 400 9.24 19.12 -10.76
C ALA A 400 8.19 18.01 -10.87
N ALA A 401 8.61 16.77 -11.15
CA ALA A 401 7.74 15.60 -11.18
C ALA A 401 7.16 15.28 -9.80
N CYS A 402 7.94 15.47 -8.72
CA CYS A 402 7.48 15.31 -7.35
C CYS A 402 6.34 16.29 -7.01
N ILE A 403 6.50 17.58 -7.33
CA ILE A 403 5.46 18.59 -7.10
C ILE A 403 4.20 18.32 -7.92
N ALA A 404 4.35 17.91 -9.19
CA ALA A 404 3.20 17.55 -10.02
C ALA A 404 2.39 16.40 -9.38
N ARG A 405 3.10 15.37 -8.91
CA ARG A 405 2.51 14.21 -8.21
C ARG A 405 1.76 14.64 -6.94
N TRP A 406 2.36 15.45 -6.08
CA TRP A 406 1.71 15.93 -4.85
C TRP A 406 0.52 16.85 -5.10
N ALA A 407 0.60 17.66 -6.15
CA ALA A 407 -0.48 18.57 -6.53
C ALA A 407 -1.61 17.87 -7.31
N GLY A 408 -1.41 16.62 -7.73
CA GLY A 408 -2.37 15.86 -8.54
C GLY A 408 -2.59 16.45 -9.94
N VAL A 409 -1.53 16.98 -10.57
CA VAL A 409 -1.59 17.66 -11.90
C VAL A 409 -0.76 16.97 -12.97
#